data_AF-A0A6I1FGM6-F1
#
_entry.id   AF-A0A6I1FGM6-F1
#
_cell.length_a   1.000
_cell.length_b   1.000
_cell.length_c   1.000
_cell.angle_alpha   90.00
_cell.angle_beta   90.00
_cell.angle_gamma   90.00
#
_symmetry.space_group_name_H-M   'P 1'
#
loop_
_entity.id
_entity.type
_entity.pdbx_description
1 polymer ?
#
loop_
_entity_poly.entity_id
_entity_poly.type
_entity_poly.pdbx_seq_one_letter_code
_entity_poly.pdbx_strand_id
1 'polypeptide(L)'
;MKRRMFDMFKSKTLVSSTIAVMTLSVMFGLNQTSMASSTPKQGKEGTTASDVNAAPPAAGQINPTFTPYFGQSYKQPEQVKALYPKPDISFDTPAFKEGKSDFTTQEEMMQFLKELDGKSDLMKMETSLYSLEGREMPLLIFTTSESEHSADFKRKPTVWMEAQIHGNEPAAGESALVTAQQLATGKLGQEVLKKINVVMVPRKNPDGSYYFQRENAKRLDANRDHMKFELSEIREVTKVFNRFKPEVSIALHEEGVVSDAFSDVGEEGALKYHDITMAKQYNLNTPKSIFEKTDDWLINRAHRDLAKSGYSSSTYLVPERSDKGEYIVSEVGTEPRYETTFQGLQPSFSLFVESRGIGIGRENFERRVASQVAAQTSLLKTAAKQAKQIKATVDAARAEVVRKGETVKDNDKIVINSTTKEIASNNRMKVVDIAKGEVVEIPVKYLSLDKGVPTLERIRPNAYILPPAYHEIAEKLQIAGVEVSKLKEEKVLAVERYKVTEQKADERYYQGHLLNHVKTEVQEKEYFFPKGSYVFQMNQPAANLIAEALEPEAVDSYVTFNFIPADLGNELPIYRYMKEDKLNVEAVKN
;
A
#
# COMPACT_ATOMS: atom_id res chain seq x y z
N MET A 1 -17.72 76.74 57.34
CA MET A 1 -16.60 76.25 58.18
C MET A 1 -15.74 75.33 57.32
N LYS A 2 -14.51 75.77 56.98
CA LYS A 2 -13.36 75.03 56.39
C LYS A 2 -13.61 74.22 55.09
N ARG A 3 -13.21 74.74 53.90
CA ARG A 3 -11.88 74.66 53.20
C ARG A 3 -11.90 73.54 52.14
N ARG A 4 -11.98 73.89 50.84
CA ARG A 4 -10.91 73.96 49.79
C ARG A 4 -10.40 72.56 49.39
N MET A 5 -10.42 72.12 48.13
CA MET A 5 -9.76 72.74 46.96
C MET A 5 -10.26 72.18 45.60
N PHE A 6 -10.38 73.09 44.62
CA PHE A 6 -10.35 72.91 43.14
C PHE A 6 -9.00 72.25 42.70
N ASP A 7 -8.70 71.72 41.50
CA ASP A 7 -9.18 71.95 40.13
C ASP A 7 -8.59 70.91 39.11
N MET A 8 -9.26 70.78 37.96
CA MET A 8 -8.80 70.74 36.55
C MET A 8 -7.63 69.86 35.97
N PHE A 9 -8.01 69.00 35.00
CA PHE A 9 -7.45 68.74 33.65
C PHE A 9 -5.91 68.74 33.34
N LYS A 10 -5.36 67.61 32.86
CA LYS A 10 -4.91 67.34 31.46
C LYS A 10 -3.99 66.09 31.33
N SER A 11 -4.15 65.43 30.19
CA SER A 11 -3.34 64.39 29.53
C SER A 11 -1.87 64.19 29.97
N LYS A 12 -1.46 62.92 30.10
CA LYS A 12 -0.43 62.25 29.26
C LYS A 12 -0.22 60.79 29.69
N THR A 13 -0.20 59.91 28.69
CA THR A 13 0.53 58.63 28.56
C THR A 13 1.33 58.12 29.76
N LEU A 14 0.98 56.93 30.25
CA LEU A 14 1.86 55.77 30.48
C LEU A 14 0.98 54.59 30.95
N VAL A 15 0.71 53.61 30.08
CA VAL A 15 0.08 52.34 30.50
C VAL A 15 1.22 51.35 30.76
N SER A 16 1.41 51.05 32.05
CA SER A 16 2.31 50.02 32.54
C SER A 16 1.76 48.64 32.19
N SER A 17 2.65 47.81 31.66
CA SER A 17 2.48 46.43 31.27
C SER A 17 2.18 45.54 32.48
N THR A 18 1.10 44.76 32.43
CA THR A 18 1.01 43.49 33.18
C THR A 18 0.18 42.53 32.34
N ILE A 19 0.87 41.81 31.46
CA ILE A 19 0.32 40.69 30.68
C ILE A 19 0.33 39.47 31.61
N ALA A 20 -0.86 38.97 31.94
CA ALA A 20 -1.03 37.63 32.48
C ALA A 20 -0.90 36.65 31.31
N VAL A 21 0.26 35.98 31.22
CA VAL A 21 0.51 34.89 30.29
C VAL A 21 -0.15 33.63 30.84
N MET A 22 -1.30 33.25 30.28
CA MET A 22 -1.78 31.86 30.35
C MET A 22 -1.07 31.07 29.25
N THR A 23 -0.07 30.28 29.65
CA THR A 23 0.58 29.28 28.79
C THR A 23 -0.38 28.11 28.59
N LEU A 24 -1.08 28.12 27.45
CA LEU A 24 -1.81 26.96 26.93
C LEU A 24 -0.80 26.09 26.16
N SER A 25 -0.21 25.11 26.84
CA SER A 25 0.69 24.12 26.23
C SER A 25 -0.13 23.14 25.38
N VAL A 26 -0.36 23.48 24.11
CA VAL A 26 -0.84 22.52 23.10
C VAL A 26 0.39 21.77 22.58
N MET A 27 0.63 20.56 23.11
CA MET A 27 1.56 19.61 22.53
C MET A 27 1.01 19.14 21.19
N PHE A 28 1.49 19.73 20.09
CA PHE A 28 1.39 19.12 18.77
C PHE A 28 2.35 17.93 18.72
N GLY A 29 1.82 16.74 18.99
CA GLY A 29 2.49 15.49 18.67
C GLY A 29 2.48 15.29 17.15
N LEU A 30 3.60 15.63 16.51
CA LEU A 30 3.95 15.08 15.20
C LEU A 30 4.28 13.59 15.39
N ASN A 31 3.26 12.75 15.55
CA ASN A 31 3.39 11.30 15.38
C ASN A 31 3.32 10.99 13.88
N GLN A 32 4.40 11.32 13.17
CA GLN A 32 4.74 10.58 11.96
C GLN A 32 5.44 9.30 12.43
N THR A 33 4.74 8.17 12.36
CA THR A 33 5.39 6.86 12.34
C THR A 33 6.26 6.84 11.09
N SER A 34 7.54 7.15 11.25
CA SER A 34 8.54 6.75 10.26
C SER A 34 8.50 5.23 10.26
N MET A 35 7.79 4.64 9.30
CA MET A 35 7.86 3.22 9.06
C MET A 35 9.32 2.88 8.79
N ALA A 36 9.94 2.31 9.82
CA ALA A 36 11.30 1.85 9.76
C ALA A 36 11.37 0.82 8.64
N SER A 37 12.05 1.18 7.55
CA SER A 37 12.79 0.18 6.79
C SER A 37 13.61 -0.58 7.82
N SER A 38 13.33 -1.86 8.01
CA SER A 38 14.17 -2.76 8.81
C SER A 38 15.49 -3.00 8.06
N THR A 39 16.28 -1.95 7.90
CA THR A 39 17.72 -2.01 7.75
C THR A 39 18.27 -2.28 9.16
N PRO A 40 19.03 -3.37 9.38
CA PRO A 40 19.64 -3.60 10.68
C PRO A 40 20.54 -2.40 11.01
N LYS A 41 20.30 -1.74 12.14
CA LYS A 41 21.32 -0.84 12.70
C LYS A 41 22.52 -1.72 13.07
N GLN A 42 23.63 -1.55 12.36
CA GLN A 42 24.92 -2.10 12.73
C GLN A 42 25.18 -1.79 14.21
N GLY A 43 25.31 -2.86 15.00
CA GLY A 43 25.71 -2.77 16.39
C GLY A 43 27.04 -2.05 16.52
N LYS A 44 27.15 -1.21 17.56
CA LYS A 44 28.41 -0.57 17.96
C LYS A 44 29.39 -1.63 18.44
N GLU A 45 30.21 -2.16 17.54
CA GLU A 45 31.52 -2.71 17.87
C GLU A 45 32.54 -2.14 16.88
N GLY A 46 33.69 -1.72 17.40
CA GLY A 46 34.67 -0.93 16.66
C GLY A 46 35.20 -1.65 15.43
N THR A 47 34.77 -1.20 14.26
CA THR A 47 35.40 -1.54 12.98
C THR A 47 36.07 -0.30 12.41
N THR A 48 37.36 -0.43 12.18
CA THR A 48 38.25 0.51 11.52
C THR A 48 37.61 1.14 10.28
N ALA A 49 37.81 2.45 10.14
CA ALA A 49 37.45 3.20 8.96
C ALA A 49 38.21 2.67 7.72
N SER A 50 37.62 1.72 7.01
CA SER A 50 38.01 1.31 5.66
C SER A 50 36.78 0.77 4.94
N ASP A 51 36.10 1.65 4.20
CA ASP A 51 35.37 1.38 2.93
C ASP A 51 34.26 2.41 2.66
N VAL A 52 34.58 3.70 2.76
CA VAL A 52 33.73 4.79 2.27
C VAL A 52 33.94 5.09 0.76
N ASN A 53 34.69 4.26 0.05
CA ASN A 53 35.06 4.45 -1.37
C ASN A 53 34.77 3.25 -2.28
N ALA A 54 33.98 2.27 -1.85
CA ALA A 54 33.54 1.23 -2.77
C ALA A 54 32.61 1.85 -3.83
N ALA A 55 32.97 1.72 -5.12
CA ALA A 55 32.10 2.12 -6.21
C ALA A 55 30.72 1.43 -6.03
N PRO A 56 29.60 2.12 -6.30
CA PRO A 56 28.30 1.47 -6.25
C PRO A 56 28.35 0.23 -7.15
N PRO A 57 27.94 -0.96 -6.64
CA PRO A 57 28.02 -2.17 -7.44
C PRO A 57 27.24 -2.00 -8.76
N ALA A 58 27.77 -2.62 -9.81
CA ALA A 58 27.24 -2.51 -11.16
C ALA A 58 25.78 -3.03 -11.21
N ALA A 59 24.91 -2.33 -11.93
CA ALA A 59 23.51 -2.72 -12.19
C ALA A 59 22.69 -3.01 -10.92
N GLY A 60 22.10 -1.98 -10.30
CA GLY A 60 21.02 -2.08 -9.31
C GLY A 60 21.25 -2.84 -8.00
N GLN A 61 22.34 -3.59 -7.90
CA GLN A 61 22.77 -4.38 -6.77
C GLN A 61 22.92 -3.49 -5.55
N ILE A 62 22.54 -3.99 -4.38
CA ILE A 62 22.88 -3.35 -3.09
C ILE A 62 24.09 -4.06 -2.46
N ASN A 63 24.29 -5.34 -2.75
CA ASN A 63 25.35 -6.17 -2.19
C ASN A 63 26.42 -6.52 -3.26
N PRO A 64 27.71 -6.19 -3.04
CA PRO A 64 28.80 -6.51 -3.98
C PRO A 64 29.09 -8.03 -4.10
N THR A 65 28.64 -8.86 -3.15
CA THR A 65 28.84 -10.32 -3.13
C THR A 65 27.51 -11.09 -3.19
N PHE A 66 26.58 -10.64 -4.04
CA PHE A 66 25.29 -11.31 -4.19
C PHE A 66 25.41 -12.67 -4.89
N THR A 67 24.52 -13.60 -4.50
CA THR A 67 24.27 -14.84 -5.23
C THR A 67 22.90 -14.71 -5.90
N PRO A 68 22.78 -14.87 -7.23
CA PRO A 68 21.49 -14.73 -7.90
C PRO A 68 20.41 -15.62 -7.27
N TYR A 69 19.22 -15.05 -7.07
CA TYR A 69 18.05 -15.77 -6.54
C TYR A 69 18.29 -16.49 -5.20
N PHE A 70 19.24 -16.04 -4.38
CA PHE A 70 19.48 -16.63 -3.07
C PHE A 70 20.04 -15.61 -2.08
N GLY A 71 19.58 -15.69 -0.83
CA GLY A 71 20.21 -14.97 0.27
C GLY A 71 19.67 -15.41 1.62
N GLN A 72 20.54 -15.34 2.62
CA GLN A 72 20.23 -15.64 4.00
C GLN A 72 21.05 -14.72 4.89
N SER A 73 20.37 -13.92 5.71
CA SER A 73 20.99 -12.98 6.66
C SER A 73 20.81 -13.41 8.12
N TYR A 74 19.93 -14.37 8.38
CA TYR A 74 19.66 -14.92 9.70
C TYR A 74 19.54 -16.44 9.61
N LYS A 75 20.17 -17.14 10.57
CA LYS A 75 20.07 -18.60 10.71
C LYS A 75 19.31 -18.90 11.99
N GLN A 76 18.17 -19.58 11.85
CA GLN A 76 17.35 -19.87 13.03
C GLN A 76 17.97 -21.00 13.85
N PRO A 77 17.93 -20.92 15.20
CA PRO A 77 18.29 -22.03 16.06
C PRO A 77 17.41 -23.26 15.83
N GLU A 78 17.93 -24.46 16.08
CA GLU A 78 17.19 -25.72 15.83
C GLU A 78 15.88 -25.79 16.62
N GLN A 79 15.88 -25.32 17.87
CA GLN A 79 14.68 -25.28 18.71
C GLN A 79 13.58 -24.37 18.14
N VAL A 80 13.97 -23.26 17.48
CA VAL A 80 13.01 -22.39 16.78
C VAL A 80 12.50 -23.07 15.51
N LYS A 81 13.38 -23.69 14.72
CA LYS A 81 12.98 -24.39 13.49
C LYS A 81 12.00 -25.53 13.76
N ALA A 82 12.12 -26.20 14.90
CA ALA A 82 11.24 -27.28 15.31
C ALA A 82 9.76 -26.85 15.48
N LEU A 83 9.49 -25.56 15.72
CA LEU A 83 8.13 -25.00 15.78
C LEU A 83 7.44 -24.96 14.41
N TYR A 84 8.20 -25.09 13.32
CA TYR A 84 7.75 -24.92 11.94
C TYR A 84 8.03 -26.20 11.13
N PRO A 85 7.41 -27.34 11.48
CA PRO A 85 7.71 -28.62 10.84
C PRO A 85 7.34 -28.59 9.36
N LYS A 86 8.16 -29.29 8.55
CA LYS A 86 7.91 -29.50 7.13
C LYS A 86 6.51 -30.13 6.95
N PRO A 87 5.64 -29.52 6.11
CA PRO A 87 4.32 -30.09 5.85
C PRO A 87 4.41 -31.38 5.03
N ASP A 88 3.42 -32.26 5.20
CA ASP A 88 3.26 -33.47 4.38
C ASP A 88 2.58 -33.12 3.05
N ILE A 89 3.28 -32.34 2.23
CA ILE A 89 2.87 -31.91 0.89
C ILE A 89 4.11 -31.79 0.01
N SER A 90 3.99 -32.18 -1.25
CA SER A 90 4.99 -31.97 -2.28
C SER A 90 4.51 -30.95 -3.31
N PHE A 91 5.44 -30.15 -3.81
CA PHE A 91 5.19 -29.19 -4.88
C PHE A 91 6.10 -29.53 -6.06
N ASP A 92 5.57 -29.41 -7.28
CA ASP A 92 6.31 -29.70 -8.52
C ASP A 92 6.82 -28.43 -9.21
N THR A 93 6.77 -27.29 -8.52
CA THR A 93 7.26 -26.00 -9.02
C THR A 93 8.79 -25.95 -9.00
N PRO A 94 9.43 -25.05 -9.77
CA PRO A 94 10.87 -25.13 -10.00
C PRO A 94 11.73 -25.05 -8.73
N ALA A 95 11.30 -24.39 -7.65
CA ALA A 95 12.10 -24.27 -6.42
C ALA A 95 12.22 -25.58 -5.61
N PHE A 96 11.44 -26.61 -5.96
CA PHE A 96 11.40 -27.91 -5.28
C PHE A 96 11.96 -29.06 -6.11
N LYS A 97 12.59 -28.77 -7.26
CA LYS A 97 13.37 -29.76 -8.01
C LYS A 97 14.52 -30.29 -7.14
N GLU A 98 14.82 -31.58 -7.30
CA GLU A 98 15.89 -32.24 -6.54
C GLU A 98 17.25 -31.54 -6.75
N GLY A 99 18.01 -31.40 -5.66
CA GLY A 99 19.35 -30.79 -5.69
C GLY A 99 19.38 -29.26 -5.75
N LYS A 100 18.23 -28.59 -5.76
CA LYS A 100 18.18 -27.13 -5.86
C LYS A 100 18.60 -26.43 -4.55
N SER A 101 19.47 -25.43 -4.66
CA SER A 101 19.93 -24.59 -3.56
C SER A 101 19.47 -23.13 -3.65
N ASP A 102 19.17 -22.62 -4.85
CA ASP A 102 18.61 -21.30 -5.13
C ASP A 102 17.07 -21.32 -5.13
N PHE A 103 16.45 -20.14 -5.25
CA PHE A 103 15.02 -20.02 -5.52
C PHE A 103 14.75 -20.07 -7.04
N THR A 104 13.48 -20.12 -7.44
CA THR A 104 13.09 -20.16 -8.86
C THR A 104 13.65 -18.99 -9.64
N THR A 105 14.45 -19.27 -10.67
CA THR A 105 14.99 -18.23 -11.56
C THR A 105 13.90 -17.66 -12.47
N GLN A 106 14.18 -16.55 -13.17
CA GLN A 106 13.23 -16.01 -14.14
C GLN A 106 12.98 -16.98 -15.29
N GLU A 107 14.04 -17.61 -15.80
CA GLU A 107 14.00 -18.55 -16.93
C GLU A 107 13.18 -19.79 -16.56
N GLU A 108 13.38 -20.34 -15.37
CA GLU A 108 12.62 -21.48 -14.85
C GLU A 108 11.13 -21.14 -14.68
N MET A 109 10.82 -19.97 -14.13
CA MET A 109 9.43 -19.50 -13.99
C MET A 109 8.75 -19.41 -15.36
N MET A 110 9.40 -18.76 -16.33
CA MET A 110 8.85 -18.58 -17.68
C MET A 110 8.66 -19.93 -18.39
N GLN A 111 9.61 -20.86 -18.26
CA GLN A 111 9.48 -22.20 -18.83
C GLN A 111 8.31 -22.96 -18.19
N PHE A 112 8.21 -22.95 -16.85
CA PHE A 112 7.13 -23.59 -16.11
C PHE A 112 5.75 -23.07 -16.54
N LEU A 113 5.60 -21.75 -16.66
CA LEU A 113 4.33 -21.13 -17.03
C LEU A 113 3.96 -21.37 -18.50
N LYS A 114 4.93 -21.37 -19.43
CA LYS A 114 4.70 -21.72 -20.84
C LYS A 114 4.23 -23.17 -21.00
N GLU A 115 4.82 -24.09 -20.26
CA GLU A 115 4.37 -25.49 -20.24
C GLU A 115 2.97 -25.64 -19.66
N LEU A 116 2.63 -24.85 -18.65
CA LEU A 116 1.31 -24.89 -18.01
C LEU A 116 0.23 -24.33 -18.94
N ASP A 117 0.50 -23.21 -19.60
CA ASP A 117 -0.36 -22.59 -20.61
C ASP A 117 -0.66 -23.58 -21.75
N GLY A 118 0.37 -24.26 -22.29
CA GLY A 118 0.20 -25.26 -23.34
C GLY A 118 -0.57 -26.53 -22.95
N LYS A 119 -0.83 -26.76 -21.66
CA LYS A 119 -1.55 -27.93 -21.13
C LYS A 119 -2.97 -27.61 -20.65
N SER A 120 -3.39 -26.35 -20.66
CA SER A 120 -4.59 -25.89 -19.98
C SER A 120 -5.48 -25.03 -20.87
N ASP A 121 -6.72 -25.45 -21.08
CA ASP A 121 -7.75 -24.61 -21.72
C ASP A 121 -8.31 -23.52 -20.77
N LEU A 122 -7.91 -23.55 -19.49
CA LEU A 122 -8.38 -22.62 -18.46
C LEU A 122 -7.43 -21.46 -18.22
N MET A 123 -6.24 -21.49 -18.80
CA MET A 123 -5.17 -20.51 -18.59
C MET A 123 -4.79 -19.87 -19.93
N LYS A 124 -4.53 -18.57 -19.91
CA LYS A 124 -3.86 -17.84 -20.98
C LYS A 124 -2.72 -17.03 -20.39
N MET A 125 -1.53 -17.17 -20.95
CA MET A 125 -0.36 -16.37 -20.63
C MET A 125 -0.18 -15.24 -21.66
N GLU A 126 0.01 -14.00 -21.18
CA GLU A 126 0.40 -12.84 -21.99
C GLU A 126 1.79 -12.35 -21.53
N THR A 127 2.66 -12.00 -22.50
CA THR A 127 4.01 -11.48 -22.26
C THR A 127 4.19 -10.14 -22.94
N SER A 128 3.84 -9.07 -22.23
CA SER A 128 3.99 -7.68 -22.70
C SER A 128 4.48 -6.72 -21.63
N LEU A 129 4.85 -7.24 -20.46
CA LEU A 129 5.34 -6.47 -19.32
C LEU A 129 6.82 -6.78 -19.12
N TYR A 130 7.60 -5.78 -18.77
CA TYR A 130 9.05 -5.89 -18.61
C TYR A 130 9.50 -5.11 -17.38
N SER A 131 10.53 -5.62 -16.72
CA SER A 131 11.24 -4.89 -15.66
C SER A 131 12.19 -3.83 -16.22
N LEU A 132 12.83 -3.07 -15.33
CA LEU A 132 13.79 -2.03 -15.71
C LEU A 132 15.00 -2.60 -16.46
N GLU A 133 15.44 -3.81 -16.12
CA GLU A 133 16.51 -4.50 -16.84
C GLU A 133 16.01 -5.40 -17.99
N GLY A 134 14.72 -5.32 -18.34
CA GLY A 134 14.15 -5.99 -19.51
C GLY A 134 13.77 -7.46 -19.29
N ARG A 135 13.64 -7.93 -18.04
CA ARG A 135 13.13 -9.28 -17.75
C ARG A 135 11.63 -9.33 -17.99
N GLU A 136 11.17 -10.33 -18.75
CA GLU A 136 9.75 -10.54 -19.06
C GLU A 136 8.95 -10.80 -17.79
N MET A 137 7.83 -10.10 -17.61
CA MET A 137 6.88 -10.32 -16.52
C MET A 137 5.59 -10.90 -17.08
N PRO A 138 5.24 -12.17 -16.77
CA PRO A 138 4.06 -12.80 -17.35
C PRO A 138 2.77 -12.32 -16.67
N LEU A 139 1.74 -12.08 -17.48
CA LEU A 139 0.37 -11.93 -17.03
C LEU A 139 -0.38 -13.24 -17.27
N LEU A 140 -0.98 -13.81 -16.23
CA LEU A 140 -1.73 -15.05 -16.31
C LEU A 140 -3.21 -14.74 -16.15
N ILE A 141 -4.04 -15.23 -17.07
CA ILE A 141 -5.49 -15.07 -17.04
C ILE A 141 -6.11 -16.45 -16.93
N PHE A 142 -6.79 -16.72 -15.83
CA PHE A 142 -7.52 -17.97 -15.60
C PHE A 142 -9.02 -17.72 -15.70
N THR A 143 -9.69 -18.38 -16.64
CA THR A 143 -11.12 -18.23 -16.84
C THR A 143 -11.73 -19.41 -17.58
N THR A 144 -13.03 -19.59 -17.42
CA THR A 144 -13.86 -20.48 -18.25
C THR A 144 -14.58 -19.75 -19.37
N SER A 145 -14.39 -18.43 -19.48
CA SER A 145 -15.05 -17.59 -20.48
C SER A 145 -14.26 -17.58 -21.79
N GLU A 146 -14.95 -17.45 -22.93
CA GLU A 146 -14.31 -17.39 -24.25
C GLU A 146 -13.31 -16.24 -24.40
N SER A 147 -13.59 -15.10 -23.77
CA SER A 147 -12.71 -13.93 -23.74
C SER A 147 -13.07 -12.99 -22.59
N GLU A 148 -12.15 -12.08 -22.26
CA GLU A 148 -12.39 -11.01 -21.28
C GLU A 148 -13.51 -10.04 -21.68
N HIS A 149 -13.86 -9.98 -22.96
CA HIS A 149 -14.93 -9.11 -23.46
C HIS A 149 -16.32 -9.74 -23.40
N SER A 150 -16.39 -11.07 -23.21
CA SER A 150 -17.64 -11.82 -23.15
C SER A 150 -18.53 -11.39 -21.98
N ALA A 151 -19.85 -11.55 -22.15
CA ALA A 151 -20.81 -11.26 -21.10
C ALA A 151 -20.60 -12.15 -19.86
N ASP A 152 -20.16 -13.40 -20.06
CA ASP A 152 -19.86 -14.32 -18.94
C ASP A 152 -18.68 -13.83 -18.10
N PHE A 153 -17.59 -13.38 -18.74
CA PHE A 153 -16.43 -12.84 -18.03
C PHE A 153 -16.83 -11.63 -17.18
N LYS A 154 -17.52 -10.65 -17.78
CA LYS A 154 -17.95 -9.40 -17.12
C LYS A 154 -18.94 -9.62 -15.98
N ARG A 155 -19.70 -10.73 -16.02
CA ARG A 155 -20.67 -11.09 -14.98
C ARG A 155 -20.01 -11.73 -13.75
N LYS A 156 -18.86 -12.38 -13.91
CA LYS A 156 -18.08 -12.97 -12.81
C LYS A 156 -17.19 -11.90 -12.18
N PRO A 157 -16.99 -11.88 -10.86
CA PRO A 157 -15.96 -11.04 -10.28
C PRO A 157 -14.59 -11.55 -10.71
N THR A 158 -13.67 -10.61 -10.92
CA THR A 158 -12.27 -10.86 -11.19
C THR A 158 -11.47 -10.70 -9.90
N VAL A 159 -10.68 -11.72 -9.58
CA VAL A 159 -9.70 -11.71 -8.49
C VAL A 159 -8.33 -11.40 -9.10
N TRP A 160 -7.74 -10.28 -8.70
CA TRP A 160 -6.36 -9.92 -8.99
C TRP A 160 -5.43 -10.54 -7.95
N MET A 161 -4.38 -11.19 -8.41
CA MET A 161 -3.32 -11.74 -7.55
C MET A 161 -1.97 -11.24 -8.02
N GLU A 162 -1.15 -10.76 -7.11
CA GLU A 162 0.21 -10.35 -7.44
C GLU A 162 1.18 -10.79 -6.35
N ALA A 163 2.40 -11.12 -6.75
CA ALA A 163 3.40 -11.64 -5.85
C ALA A 163 4.79 -11.05 -6.10
N GLN A 164 5.61 -11.11 -5.05
CA GLN A 164 7.04 -10.83 -5.12
C GLN A 164 7.35 -9.46 -5.74
N ILE A 165 6.63 -8.43 -5.29
CA ILE A 165 6.98 -7.03 -5.57
C ILE A 165 8.27 -6.64 -4.85
N HIS A 166 8.56 -7.28 -3.72
CA HIS A 166 9.89 -7.30 -3.14
C HIS A 166 10.62 -8.56 -3.59
N GLY A 167 11.84 -8.41 -4.11
CA GLY A 167 12.57 -9.52 -4.73
C GLY A 167 13.04 -10.60 -3.75
N ASN A 168 13.29 -10.23 -2.50
CA ASN A 168 13.76 -11.10 -1.42
C ASN A 168 12.63 -11.86 -0.69
N GLU A 169 11.44 -11.97 -1.31
CA GLU A 169 10.26 -12.67 -0.78
C GLU A 169 9.91 -13.91 -1.65
N PRO A 170 10.81 -14.89 -1.73
CA PRO A 170 10.70 -16.00 -2.67
C PRO A 170 9.49 -16.92 -2.42
N ALA A 171 9.01 -17.08 -1.19
CA ALA A 171 7.89 -17.99 -0.93
C ALA A 171 6.56 -17.42 -1.48
N ALA A 172 6.43 -16.09 -1.52
CA ALA A 172 5.30 -15.43 -2.19
C ALA A 172 5.31 -15.76 -3.69
N GLY A 173 6.45 -15.58 -4.37
CA GLY A 173 6.59 -15.91 -5.79
C GLY A 173 6.35 -17.39 -6.08
N GLU A 174 6.93 -18.29 -5.29
CA GLU A 174 6.77 -19.74 -5.49
C GLU A 174 5.33 -20.21 -5.23
N SER A 175 4.68 -19.68 -4.20
CA SER A 175 3.27 -19.98 -3.91
C SER A 175 2.33 -19.54 -5.03
N ALA A 176 2.63 -18.43 -5.71
CA ALA A 176 1.88 -18.00 -6.89
C ALA A 176 2.00 -19.02 -8.04
N LEU A 177 3.18 -19.65 -8.23
CA LEU A 177 3.35 -20.72 -9.23
C LEU A 177 2.58 -21.99 -8.86
N VAL A 178 2.56 -22.37 -7.58
CA VAL A 178 1.74 -23.49 -7.11
C VAL A 178 0.26 -23.21 -7.36
N THR A 179 -0.22 -22.02 -7.01
CA THR A 179 -1.62 -21.62 -7.23
C THR A 179 -1.96 -21.55 -8.72
N ALA A 180 -1.06 -21.04 -9.56
CA ALA A 180 -1.22 -21.05 -11.02
C ALA A 180 -1.42 -22.47 -11.54
N GLN A 181 -0.60 -23.43 -11.09
CA GLN A 181 -0.76 -24.85 -11.45
C GLN A 181 -2.11 -25.41 -10.99
N GLN A 182 -2.52 -25.12 -9.75
CA GLN A 182 -3.80 -25.57 -9.20
C GLN A 182 -5.02 -24.98 -9.93
N LEU A 183 -4.90 -23.76 -10.45
CA LEU A 183 -5.95 -23.10 -11.24
C LEU A 183 -5.99 -23.61 -12.69
N ALA A 184 -4.85 -23.84 -13.31
CA ALA A 184 -4.77 -24.32 -14.70
C ALA A 184 -5.19 -25.79 -14.83
N THR A 185 -4.57 -26.67 -14.05
CA THR A 185 -4.70 -28.13 -14.25
C THR A 185 -5.24 -28.86 -13.01
N GLY A 186 -5.36 -28.17 -11.88
CA GLY A 186 -5.79 -28.75 -10.61
C GLY A 186 -7.30 -28.69 -10.36
N LYS A 187 -7.71 -29.30 -9.23
CA LYS A 187 -9.11 -29.28 -8.76
C LYS A 187 -9.58 -27.86 -8.43
N LEU A 188 -8.69 -26.99 -7.96
CA LEU A 188 -9.04 -25.62 -7.58
C LEU A 188 -9.65 -24.86 -8.75
N GLY A 189 -9.03 -24.92 -9.93
CA GLY A 189 -9.55 -24.29 -11.15
C GLY A 189 -10.98 -24.75 -11.49
N GLN A 190 -11.22 -26.06 -11.45
CA GLN A 190 -12.53 -26.65 -11.73
C GLN A 190 -13.62 -26.20 -10.73
N GLU A 191 -13.22 -25.99 -9.47
CA GLU A 191 -14.11 -25.54 -8.40
C GLU A 191 -14.46 -24.05 -8.50
N VAL A 192 -13.49 -23.18 -8.83
CA VAL A 192 -13.66 -21.72 -8.69
C VAL A 192 -13.94 -20.99 -10.01
N LEU A 193 -13.33 -21.40 -11.14
CA LEU A 193 -13.33 -20.61 -12.39
C LEU A 193 -14.68 -20.56 -13.12
N LYS A 194 -15.65 -21.37 -12.70
CA LYS A 194 -17.05 -21.25 -13.14
C LYS A 194 -17.77 -20.05 -12.50
N LYS A 195 -17.19 -19.47 -11.44
CA LYS A 195 -17.80 -18.41 -10.62
C LYS A 195 -16.98 -17.14 -10.60
N ILE A 196 -15.67 -17.22 -10.77
CA ILE A 196 -14.74 -16.07 -10.79
C ILE A 196 -13.80 -16.14 -11.99
N ASN A 197 -13.16 -15.02 -12.30
CA ASN A 197 -11.93 -14.99 -13.08
C ASN A 197 -10.75 -14.76 -12.12
N VAL A 198 -9.56 -15.25 -12.46
CA VAL A 198 -8.33 -14.91 -11.74
C VAL A 198 -7.35 -14.31 -12.72
N VAL A 199 -6.79 -13.15 -12.39
CA VAL A 199 -5.71 -12.50 -13.16
C VAL A 199 -4.51 -12.37 -12.25
N MET A 200 -3.34 -12.85 -12.69
CA MET A 200 -2.18 -12.99 -11.83
C MET A 200 -0.89 -12.45 -12.46
N VAL A 201 -0.09 -11.74 -11.66
CA VAL A 201 1.32 -11.41 -11.95
C VAL A 201 2.19 -12.09 -10.89
N PRO A 202 2.82 -13.25 -11.19
CA PRO A 202 3.49 -14.09 -10.20
C PRO A 202 4.82 -13.52 -9.70
N ARG A 203 5.40 -12.53 -10.39
CA ARG A 203 6.60 -11.81 -9.97
C ARG A 203 6.61 -10.38 -10.52
N LYS A 204 6.36 -9.40 -9.64
CA LYS A 204 6.36 -7.97 -10.02
C LYS A 204 7.76 -7.35 -10.10
N ASN A 205 8.73 -7.87 -9.35
CA ASN A 205 10.09 -7.33 -9.33
C ASN A 205 11.14 -8.42 -9.65
N PRO A 206 11.27 -8.82 -10.93
CA PRO A 206 12.24 -9.84 -11.32
C PRO A 206 13.69 -9.38 -11.19
N ASP A 207 13.96 -8.07 -11.27
CA ASP A 207 15.30 -7.52 -11.07
C ASP A 207 15.72 -7.66 -9.60
N GLY A 208 14.86 -7.25 -8.68
CA GLY A 208 15.07 -7.46 -7.25
C GLY A 208 15.18 -8.94 -6.89
N SER A 209 14.38 -9.80 -7.53
CA SER A 209 14.47 -11.26 -7.32
C SER A 209 15.80 -11.84 -7.78
N TYR A 210 16.33 -11.35 -8.91
CA TYR A 210 17.65 -11.76 -9.40
C TYR A 210 18.75 -11.35 -8.41
N TYR A 211 18.72 -10.13 -7.89
CA TYR A 211 19.69 -9.65 -6.89
C TYR A 211 19.41 -10.13 -5.45
N PHE A 212 18.29 -10.82 -5.24
CA PHE A 212 17.76 -11.20 -3.94
C PHE A 212 17.67 -10.02 -2.96
N GLN A 213 17.09 -8.92 -3.41
CA GLN A 213 16.91 -7.69 -2.63
C GLN A 213 15.45 -7.23 -2.67
N ARG A 214 15.06 -6.38 -1.71
CA ARG A 214 13.70 -5.85 -1.62
C ARG A 214 13.39 -4.94 -2.79
N GLU A 215 14.30 -4.03 -3.09
CA GLU A 215 14.16 -2.96 -4.07
C GLU A 215 14.33 -3.46 -5.51
N ASN A 216 13.92 -2.67 -6.48
CA ASN A 216 14.19 -2.93 -7.90
C ASN A 216 15.62 -2.55 -8.30
N ALA A 217 15.94 -2.60 -9.61
CA ALA A 217 17.25 -2.24 -10.14
C ALA A 217 17.64 -0.75 -9.95
N LYS A 218 16.70 0.13 -9.57
CA LYS A 218 17.00 1.53 -9.18
C LYS A 218 17.20 1.70 -7.68
N ARG A 219 17.14 0.60 -6.90
CA ARG A 219 17.12 0.62 -5.42
C ARG A 219 15.93 1.42 -4.87
N LEU A 220 14.82 1.40 -5.61
CA LEU A 220 13.54 1.95 -5.16
C LEU A 220 12.63 0.78 -4.76
N ASP A 221 11.87 0.99 -3.69
CA ASP A 221 10.83 0.06 -3.25
C ASP A 221 9.62 0.23 -4.17
N ALA A 222 9.41 -0.78 -5.02
CA ALA A 222 8.34 -0.80 -6.00
C ALA A 222 6.95 -0.70 -5.33
N ASN A 223 6.80 -1.18 -4.10
CA ASN A 223 5.58 -1.05 -3.30
C ASN A 223 5.46 0.32 -2.60
N ARG A 224 6.10 1.36 -3.15
CA ARG A 224 5.96 2.77 -2.78
C ARG A 224 5.65 3.66 -3.99
N ASP A 225 5.39 3.07 -5.16
CA ASP A 225 5.31 3.78 -6.44
C ASP A 225 3.89 3.90 -7.03
N HIS A 226 2.86 3.52 -6.28
CA HIS A 226 1.46 3.51 -6.73
C HIS A 226 0.77 4.89 -6.81
N MET A 227 1.53 5.97 -6.56
CA MET A 227 1.09 7.36 -6.74
C MET A 227 2.04 8.13 -7.67
N LYS A 228 3.34 7.90 -7.52
CA LYS A 228 4.39 8.59 -8.29
C LYS A 228 4.51 8.05 -9.71
N PHE A 229 4.34 6.74 -9.93
CA PHE A 229 4.46 6.09 -11.24
C PHE A 229 5.78 6.43 -11.97
N GLU A 230 6.90 6.37 -11.25
CA GLU A 230 8.25 6.61 -11.80
C GLU A 230 8.92 5.33 -12.29
N LEU A 231 8.38 4.17 -11.90
CA LEU A 231 8.82 2.84 -12.31
C LEU A 231 7.96 2.34 -13.46
N SER A 232 8.58 2.05 -14.61
CA SER A 232 7.86 1.62 -15.82
C SER A 232 7.10 0.31 -15.60
N GLU A 233 7.68 -0.62 -14.86
CA GLU A 233 7.06 -1.89 -14.50
C GLU A 233 5.77 -1.68 -13.70
N ILE A 234 5.74 -0.71 -12.78
CA ILE A 234 4.55 -0.36 -12.01
C ILE A 234 3.50 0.34 -12.88
N ARG A 235 3.93 1.21 -13.81
CA ARG A 235 3.02 1.84 -14.79
C ARG A 235 2.29 0.79 -15.61
N GLU A 236 3.01 -0.16 -16.19
CA GLU A 236 2.43 -1.16 -17.08
C GLU A 236 1.54 -2.15 -16.32
N VAL A 237 1.96 -2.63 -15.14
CA VAL A 237 1.10 -3.48 -14.29
C VAL A 237 -0.17 -2.74 -13.88
N THR A 238 -0.08 -1.45 -13.55
CA THR A 238 -1.25 -0.65 -13.16
C THR A 238 -2.24 -0.46 -14.32
N LYS A 239 -1.75 -0.26 -15.55
CA LYS A 239 -2.62 -0.24 -16.75
C LYS A 239 -3.36 -1.56 -16.93
N VAL A 240 -2.69 -2.69 -16.70
CA VAL A 240 -3.33 -4.02 -16.75
C VAL A 240 -4.35 -4.19 -15.62
N PHE A 241 -4.02 -3.79 -14.39
CA PHE A 241 -5.00 -3.77 -13.28
C PHE A 241 -6.27 -2.99 -13.66
N ASN A 242 -6.09 -1.81 -14.26
CA ASN A 242 -7.18 -0.95 -14.72
C ASN A 242 -7.95 -1.50 -15.94
N ARG A 243 -7.34 -2.35 -16.77
CA ARG A 243 -8.03 -3.10 -17.85
C ARG A 243 -9.07 -4.06 -17.26
N PHE A 244 -8.75 -4.72 -16.15
CA PHE A 244 -9.63 -5.74 -15.52
C PHE A 244 -10.57 -5.19 -14.45
N LYS A 245 -10.24 -4.06 -13.81
CA LYS A 245 -11.03 -3.44 -12.73
C LYS A 245 -11.50 -4.46 -11.67
N PRO A 246 -10.56 -5.21 -11.06
CA PRO A 246 -10.88 -6.37 -10.23
C PRO A 246 -11.77 -6.00 -9.03
N GLU A 247 -12.59 -6.96 -8.60
CA GLU A 247 -13.42 -6.82 -7.41
C GLU A 247 -12.69 -7.25 -6.13
N VAL A 248 -11.69 -8.12 -6.24
CA VAL A 248 -10.84 -8.59 -5.14
C VAL A 248 -9.39 -8.50 -5.56
N SER A 249 -8.52 -7.96 -4.70
CA SER A 249 -7.08 -7.86 -4.94
C SER A 249 -6.33 -8.51 -3.76
N ILE A 250 -5.42 -9.42 -4.09
CA ILE A 250 -4.64 -10.19 -3.12
C ILE A 250 -3.17 -10.01 -3.45
N ALA A 251 -2.45 -9.30 -2.57
CA ALA A 251 -1.02 -9.14 -2.66
C ALA A 251 -0.29 -10.18 -1.80
N LEU A 252 0.71 -10.86 -2.37
CA LEU A 252 1.46 -11.94 -1.74
C LEU A 252 2.87 -11.47 -1.42
N HIS A 253 3.22 -11.50 -0.13
CA HIS A 253 4.47 -10.99 0.44
C HIS A 253 5.06 -11.96 1.46
N GLU A 254 6.25 -11.65 1.95
CA GLU A 254 6.82 -12.25 3.15
C GLU A 254 7.25 -11.18 4.17
N GLU A 255 7.16 -11.50 5.45
CA GLU A 255 7.60 -10.60 6.51
C GLU A 255 8.95 -11.03 7.12
N GLY A 256 9.66 -10.04 7.67
CA GLY A 256 10.89 -10.22 8.45
C GLY A 256 10.68 -11.08 9.68
N VAL A 257 11.56 -12.07 9.86
CA VAL A 257 11.55 -12.96 11.03
C VAL A 257 12.03 -12.26 12.31
N VAL A 258 13.09 -11.44 12.17
CA VAL A 258 13.73 -10.69 13.25
C VAL A 258 13.05 -9.34 13.41
N SER A 259 12.88 -8.91 14.67
CA SER A 259 12.40 -7.57 15.02
C SER A 259 13.23 -7.02 16.17
N ASP A 260 13.80 -5.83 15.99
CA ASP A 260 14.53 -5.12 17.04
C ASP A 260 13.64 -4.82 18.25
N ALA A 261 12.32 -4.75 18.06
CA ALA A 261 11.37 -4.49 19.13
C ALA A 261 11.33 -5.59 20.21
N PHE A 262 11.89 -6.78 19.93
CA PHE A 262 11.83 -7.95 20.81
C PHE A 262 13.20 -8.35 21.36
N SER A 263 14.20 -7.46 21.30
CA SER A 263 15.56 -7.77 21.77
C SER A 263 15.65 -8.08 23.27
N ASP A 264 14.69 -7.63 24.07
CA ASP A 264 14.64 -7.82 25.53
C ASP A 264 13.66 -8.91 26.00
N VAL A 265 13.11 -9.70 25.07
CA VAL A 265 12.25 -10.85 25.40
C VAL A 265 13.11 -12.08 25.65
N GLY A 266 13.14 -12.61 26.87
CA GLY A 266 13.95 -13.79 27.19
C GLY A 266 15.46 -13.49 27.16
N GLU A 267 16.29 -14.53 27.23
CA GLU A 267 17.75 -14.37 27.34
C GLU A 267 18.42 -13.99 26.01
N GLU A 268 17.87 -14.44 24.87
CA GLU A 268 18.43 -14.23 23.53
C GLU A 268 17.55 -13.34 22.63
N GLY A 269 16.50 -12.73 23.18
CA GLY A 269 15.48 -12.02 22.41
C GLY A 269 14.38 -12.94 21.86
N ALA A 270 13.45 -12.37 21.11
CA ALA A 270 12.39 -13.11 20.45
C ALA A 270 12.23 -12.80 18.96
N LEU A 271 11.58 -13.73 18.25
CA LEU A 271 11.23 -13.63 16.83
C LEU A 271 9.72 -13.51 16.65
N LYS A 272 9.28 -13.03 15.49
CA LYS A 272 7.87 -13.15 15.10
C LYS A 272 7.45 -14.62 15.02
N TYR A 273 6.20 -14.90 15.38
CA TYR A 273 5.71 -16.28 15.56
C TYR A 273 4.87 -16.85 14.41
N HIS A 274 3.89 -16.10 13.90
CA HIS A 274 2.88 -16.73 13.04
C HIS A 274 3.48 -17.24 11.72
N ASP A 275 2.99 -18.38 11.22
CA ASP A 275 3.38 -18.92 9.91
C ASP A 275 3.06 -17.93 8.80
N ILE A 276 1.90 -17.28 8.95
CA ILE A 276 1.37 -16.33 7.97
C ILE A 276 0.48 -15.31 8.65
N THR A 277 0.64 -14.05 8.28
CA THR A 277 -0.24 -12.96 8.71
C THR A 277 -0.97 -12.36 7.51
N MET A 278 -2.08 -11.69 7.78
CA MET A 278 -2.92 -11.09 6.74
C MET A 278 -3.52 -9.78 7.25
N ALA A 279 -3.73 -8.82 6.36
CA ALA A 279 -4.45 -7.60 6.67
C ALA A 279 -5.09 -7.00 5.42
N LYS A 280 -6.13 -6.19 5.64
CA LYS A 280 -6.68 -5.29 4.64
C LYS A 280 -5.88 -3.97 4.63
N GLN A 281 -6.14 -3.10 3.66
CA GLN A 281 -5.72 -1.69 3.76
C GLN A 281 -6.62 -0.90 4.72
N TYR A 282 -6.10 0.16 5.33
CA TYR A 282 -6.80 0.91 6.39
C TYR A 282 -7.17 2.36 6.03
N ASN A 283 -7.10 2.76 4.76
CA ASN A 283 -7.46 4.12 4.37
C ASN A 283 -8.97 4.37 4.52
N LEU A 284 -9.32 5.42 5.28
CA LEU A 284 -10.69 5.75 5.66
C LEU A 284 -11.57 6.27 4.51
N ASN A 285 -10.98 6.61 3.36
CA ASN A 285 -11.73 6.95 2.14
C ASN A 285 -12.26 5.72 1.40
N THR A 286 -11.86 4.51 1.79
CA THR A 286 -12.41 3.27 1.23
C THR A 286 -13.90 3.17 1.55
N PRO A 287 -14.76 2.82 0.57
CA PRO A 287 -16.18 2.63 0.83
C PRO A 287 -16.42 1.66 2.00
N LYS A 288 -17.17 2.12 3.00
CA LYS A 288 -17.43 1.39 4.25
C LYS A 288 -17.95 -0.03 4.01
N SER A 289 -18.80 -0.19 3.00
CA SER A 289 -19.38 -1.48 2.60
C SER A 289 -18.36 -2.51 2.14
N ILE A 290 -17.20 -2.09 1.65
CA ILE A 290 -16.04 -2.93 1.33
C ILE A 290 -15.18 -3.08 2.58
N PHE A 291 -14.79 -1.96 3.20
CA PHE A 291 -13.86 -1.91 4.33
C PHE A 291 -14.26 -2.84 5.49
N GLU A 292 -15.52 -2.82 5.90
CA GLU A 292 -16.01 -3.63 7.02
C GLU A 292 -16.15 -5.11 6.64
N LYS A 293 -16.47 -5.40 5.38
CA LYS A 293 -16.73 -6.78 4.93
C LYS A 293 -15.45 -7.55 4.60
N THR A 294 -14.34 -6.88 4.29
CA THR A 294 -13.06 -7.56 3.95
C THR A 294 -12.64 -8.54 5.04
N ASP A 295 -12.72 -8.14 6.31
CA ASP A 295 -12.33 -9.01 7.42
C ASP A 295 -13.27 -10.22 7.54
N ASP A 296 -14.56 -9.97 7.62
CA ASP A 296 -15.55 -11.03 7.87
C ASP A 296 -15.66 -12.03 6.73
N TRP A 297 -15.66 -11.52 5.50
CA TRP A 297 -15.86 -12.34 4.32
C TRP A 297 -14.59 -13.10 3.97
N LEU A 298 -13.43 -12.44 3.96
CA LEU A 298 -12.19 -13.00 3.43
C LEU A 298 -11.21 -13.39 4.55
N ILE A 299 -10.69 -12.44 5.31
CA ILE A 299 -9.54 -12.65 6.23
C ILE A 299 -9.90 -13.61 7.38
N ASN A 300 -11.01 -13.38 8.07
CA ASN A 300 -11.50 -14.23 9.16
C ASN A 300 -11.79 -15.66 8.69
N ARG A 301 -12.19 -15.84 7.41
CA ARG A 301 -12.38 -17.17 6.83
C ARG A 301 -11.05 -17.85 6.55
N ALA A 302 -10.08 -17.13 5.98
CA ALA A 302 -8.75 -17.64 5.72
C ALA A 302 -8.06 -18.08 7.02
N HIS A 303 -8.13 -17.31 8.10
CA HIS A 303 -7.60 -17.70 9.41
C HIS A 303 -8.19 -19.03 9.92
N ARG A 304 -9.51 -19.22 9.79
CA ARG A 304 -10.16 -20.47 10.20
C ARG A 304 -9.72 -21.67 9.38
N ASP A 305 -9.51 -21.48 8.08
CA ASP A 305 -9.09 -22.58 7.20
C ASP A 305 -7.58 -22.89 7.39
N LEU A 306 -6.73 -21.88 7.60
CA LEU A 306 -5.32 -22.04 7.99
C LEU A 306 -5.16 -22.81 9.30
N ALA A 307 -5.95 -22.47 10.33
CA ALA A 307 -5.93 -23.17 11.61
C ALA A 307 -6.30 -24.66 11.47
N LYS A 308 -7.27 -24.99 10.60
CA LYS A 308 -7.62 -26.40 10.30
C LYS A 308 -6.50 -27.14 9.56
N SER A 309 -5.70 -26.42 8.78
CA SER A 309 -4.53 -26.95 8.09
C SER A 309 -3.27 -26.98 8.97
N GLY A 310 -3.36 -26.61 10.24
CA GLY A 310 -2.23 -26.66 11.18
C GLY A 310 -1.24 -25.49 11.03
N TYR A 311 -1.66 -24.39 10.41
CA TYR A 311 -0.87 -23.16 10.30
C TYR A 311 -1.36 -22.11 11.32
N SER A 312 -0.41 -21.56 12.06
CA SER A 312 -0.64 -20.41 12.92
C SER A 312 -0.82 -19.15 12.06
N SER A 313 -1.82 -18.33 12.38
CA SER A 313 -2.02 -17.07 11.66
C SER A 313 -2.60 -15.98 12.54
N SER A 314 -2.40 -14.73 12.13
CA SER A 314 -2.88 -13.53 12.83
C SER A 314 -2.99 -12.34 11.88
N THR A 315 -3.57 -11.24 12.36
CA THR A 315 -3.45 -9.94 11.69
C THR A 315 -1.99 -9.54 11.54
N TYR A 316 -1.61 -8.96 10.40
CA TYR A 316 -0.29 -8.37 10.23
C TYR A 316 -0.16 -7.13 11.11
N LEU A 317 0.86 -7.11 11.97
CA LEU A 317 1.13 -6.03 12.92
C LEU A 317 2.61 -5.66 12.89
N VAL A 318 2.90 -4.36 12.97
CA VAL A 318 4.25 -3.83 13.10
C VAL A 318 4.54 -3.61 14.57
N PRO A 319 5.49 -4.37 15.16
CA PRO A 319 5.91 -4.15 16.54
C PRO A 319 6.95 -3.03 16.63
N GLU A 320 6.81 -2.19 17.65
CA GLU A 320 7.74 -1.13 18.00
C GLU A 320 8.03 -1.16 19.50
N ARG A 321 9.19 -0.62 19.87
CA ARG A 321 9.59 -0.45 21.26
C ARG A 321 9.59 1.03 21.60
N SER A 322 8.75 1.45 22.54
CA SER A 322 8.74 2.84 22.99
C SER A 322 9.97 3.16 23.86
N ASP A 323 10.28 4.45 23.99
CA ASP A 323 11.33 4.95 24.88
C ASP A 323 11.13 4.57 26.37
N LYS A 324 9.88 4.25 26.75
CA LYS A 324 9.53 3.80 28.11
C LYS A 324 9.63 2.29 28.29
N GLY A 325 10.01 1.55 27.26
CA GLY A 325 10.09 0.09 27.30
C GLY A 325 8.72 -0.60 27.18
N GLU A 326 7.69 0.07 26.67
CA GLU A 326 6.42 -0.57 26.32
C GLU A 326 6.51 -1.16 24.91
N TYR A 327 6.00 -2.38 24.72
CA TYR A 327 5.78 -2.95 23.39
C TYR A 327 4.53 -2.31 22.78
N ILE A 328 4.68 -1.71 21.61
CA ILE A 328 3.58 -1.14 20.83
C ILE A 328 3.39 -1.99 19.58
N VAL A 329 2.14 -2.24 19.20
CA VAL A 329 1.80 -2.85 17.92
C VAL A 329 0.77 -2.00 17.21
N SER A 330 0.89 -1.89 15.89
CA SER A 330 -0.07 -1.22 15.03
C SER A 330 -0.29 -2.00 13.74
N GLU A 331 -1.48 -1.88 13.15
CA GLU A 331 -1.62 -2.19 11.73
C GLU A 331 -0.89 -1.11 10.91
N VAL A 332 -0.75 -1.38 9.61
CA VAL A 332 0.01 -0.56 8.68
C VAL A 332 -0.85 -0.16 7.48
N GLY A 333 -0.59 1.02 6.91
CA GLY A 333 -1.00 1.28 5.54
C GLY A 333 -2.33 2.01 5.39
N THR A 334 -2.29 3.32 5.62
CA THR A 334 -3.31 4.25 5.12
C THR A 334 -2.87 4.97 3.85
N GLU A 335 -1.58 4.93 3.54
CA GLU A 335 -0.95 5.68 2.48
C GLU A 335 -1.21 5.03 1.11
N PRO A 336 -1.71 5.77 0.11
CA PRO A 336 -2.01 5.24 -1.23
C PRO A 336 -0.76 4.83 -2.03
N ARG A 337 0.46 5.16 -1.57
CA ARG A 337 1.70 4.65 -2.17
C ARG A 337 1.83 3.13 -2.09
N TYR A 338 1.13 2.48 -1.15
CA TYR A 338 1.10 1.02 -1.02
C TYR A 338 0.10 0.43 -2.01
N GLU A 339 0.46 -0.68 -2.64
CA GLU A 339 -0.35 -1.30 -3.69
C GLU A 339 -1.77 -1.65 -3.21
N THR A 340 -1.90 -2.21 -2.00
CA THR A 340 -3.21 -2.61 -1.47
C THR A 340 -4.10 -1.41 -1.18
N THR A 341 -3.54 -0.31 -0.66
CA THR A 341 -4.29 0.93 -0.44
C THR A 341 -4.74 1.55 -1.75
N PHE A 342 -3.85 1.67 -2.72
CA PHE A 342 -4.17 2.14 -4.08
C PHE A 342 -5.32 1.34 -4.70
N GLN A 343 -5.24 0.00 -4.62
CA GLN A 343 -6.27 -0.89 -5.12
C GLN A 343 -7.59 -0.74 -4.35
N GLY A 344 -7.57 -0.54 -3.03
CA GLY A 344 -8.76 -0.36 -2.22
C GLY A 344 -9.48 0.98 -2.46
N LEU A 345 -8.73 2.02 -2.78
CA LEU A 345 -9.26 3.35 -3.14
C LEU A 345 -9.95 3.37 -4.50
N GLN A 346 -9.61 2.44 -5.39
CA GLN A 346 -10.41 2.08 -6.55
C GLN A 346 -11.38 0.95 -6.17
N PRO A 347 -12.62 1.24 -5.74
CA PRO A 347 -13.38 0.36 -4.87
C PRO A 347 -13.27 -1.14 -5.20
N SER A 348 -12.52 -1.86 -4.36
CA SER A 348 -12.26 -3.30 -4.46
C SER A 348 -11.92 -3.87 -3.06
N PHE A 349 -12.19 -5.16 -2.84
CA PHE A 349 -11.75 -5.87 -1.64
C PHE A 349 -10.25 -6.11 -1.73
N SER A 350 -9.45 -5.27 -1.09
CA SER A 350 -7.99 -5.31 -1.17
C SER A 350 -7.35 -5.76 0.15
N LEU A 351 -6.47 -6.75 0.06
CA LEU A 351 -5.75 -7.33 1.21
C LEU A 351 -4.38 -7.87 0.79
N PHE A 352 -3.51 -8.08 1.78
CA PHE A 352 -2.20 -8.69 1.60
C PHE A 352 -2.00 -9.86 2.57
N VAL A 353 -1.08 -10.74 2.18
CA VAL A 353 -0.70 -11.97 2.88
C VAL A 353 0.81 -11.97 3.06
N GLU A 354 1.28 -12.30 4.26
CA GLU A 354 2.67 -12.16 4.68
C GLU A 354 3.14 -13.45 5.36
N SER A 355 3.86 -14.33 4.65
CA SER A 355 4.48 -15.47 5.32
C SER A 355 5.77 -15.06 6.04
N ARG A 356 6.03 -15.62 7.22
CA ARG A 356 7.26 -15.35 7.97
C ARG A 356 8.48 -15.92 7.25
N GLY A 357 9.30 -15.10 6.58
CA GLY A 357 10.34 -15.65 5.72
C GLY A 357 11.50 -14.75 5.27
N ILE A 358 11.41 -13.42 5.40
CA ILE A 358 12.55 -12.56 5.02
C ILE A 358 13.73 -12.82 5.97
N GLY A 359 14.89 -13.06 5.37
CA GLY A 359 16.19 -13.20 6.06
C GLY A 359 16.62 -14.64 6.34
N ILE A 360 15.70 -15.62 6.31
CA ILE A 360 15.99 -17.01 6.72
C ILE A 360 16.34 -17.96 5.56
N GLY A 361 16.60 -17.43 4.37
CA GLY A 361 17.01 -18.25 3.21
C GLY A 361 15.99 -19.34 2.91
N ARG A 362 16.44 -20.58 2.73
CA ARG A 362 15.56 -21.75 2.46
C ARG A 362 15.00 -22.42 3.73
N GLU A 363 15.27 -21.89 4.91
CA GLU A 363 14.71 -22.47 6.14
C GLU A 363 13.18 -22.42 6.11
N ASN A 364 12.56 -23.54 6.47
CA ASN A 364 11.11 -23.75 6.47
C ASN A 364 10.40 -23.35 5.16
N PHE A 365 11.10 -23.34 4.01
CA PHE A 365 10.58 -22.81 2.74
C PHE A 365 9.32 -23.54 2.27
N GLU A 366 9.29 -24.88 2.33
CA GLU A 366 8.10 -25.68 2.03
C GLU A 366 6.90 -25.27 2.88
N ARG A 367 7.12 -24.97 4.17
CA ARG A 367 6.05 -24.59 5.10
C ARG A 367 5.50 -23.19 4.78
N ARG A 368 6.39 -22.24 4.43
CA ARG A 368 6.01 -20.89 3.99
C ARG A 368 5.20 -20.92 2.71
N VAL A 369 5.65 -21.69 1.71
CA VAL A 369 4.89 -21.88 0.46
C VAL A 369 3.54 -22.54 0.74
N ALA A 370 3.49 -23.56 1.60
CA ALA A 370 2.26 -24.25 1.91
C ALA A 370 1.24 -23.39 2.67
N SER A 371 1.67 -22.55 3.63
CA SER A 371 0.77 -21.64 4.33
C SER A 371 0.22 -20.56 3.39
N GLN A 372 1.05 -20.02 2.48
CA GLN A 372 0.62 -19.11 1.42
C GLN A 372 -0.42 -19.74 0.50
N VAL A 373 -0.17 -20.95 0.00
CA VAL A 373 -1.11 -21.69 -0.87
C VAL A 373 -2.42 -21.98 -0.15
N ALA A 374 -2.38 -22.32 1.14
CA ALA A 374 -3.58 -22.53 1.95
C ALA A 374 -4.41 -21.25 2.10
N ALA A 375 -3.77 -20.11 2.35
CA ALA A 375 -4.44 -18.80 2.42
C ALA A 375 -5.06 -18.44 1.06
N GLN A 376 -4.29 -18.51 -0.03
CA GLN A 376 -4.74 -18.22 -1.40
C GLN A 376 -5.92 -19.12 -1.79
N THR A 377 -5.84 -20.41 -1.49
CA THR A 377 -6.93 -21.37 -1.73
C THR A 377 -8.21 -20.98 -0.98
N SER A 378 -8.10 -20.60 0.30
CA SER A 378 -9.27 -20.18 1.08
C SER A 378 -9.90 -18.90 0.52
N LEU A 379 -9.07 -17.91 0.16
CA LEU A 379 -9.52 -16.65 -0.42
C LEU A 379 -10.22 -16.85 -1.77
N LEU A 380 -9.63 -17.63 -2.68
CA LEU A 380 -10.21 -17.94 -3.99
C LEU A 380 -11.53 -18.72 -3.89
N LYS A 381 -11.59 -19.76 -3.03
CA LYS A 381 -12.82 -20.51 -2.77
C LYS A 381 -13.91 -19.65 -2.16
N THR A 382 -13.54 -18.73 -1.29
CA THR A 382 -14.48 -17.79 -0.66
C THR A 382 -15.00 -16.78 -1.66
N ALA A 383 -14.13 -16.21 -2.50
CA ALA A 383 -14.53 -15.33 -3.59
C ALA A 383 -15.50 -16.03 -4.55
N ALA A 384 -15.24 -17.28 -4.92
CA ALA A 384 -16.16 -18.08 -5.74
C ALA A 384 -17.49 -18.37 -5.05
N LYS A 385 -17.48 -18.71 -3.76
CA LYS A 385 -18.71 -18.94 -2.98
C LYS A 385 -19.57 -17.68 -2.86
N GLN A 386 -18.95 -16.51 -2.79
CA GLN A 386 -19.62 -15.22 -2.61
C GLN A 386 -19.66 -14.37 -3.89
N ALA A 387 -19.43 -14.97 -5.06
CA ALA A 387 -19.16 -14.23 -6.29
C ALA A 387 -20.22 -13.16 -6.62
N LYS A 388 -21.51 -13.49 -6.44
CA LYS A 388 -22.61 -12.55 -6.67
C LYS A 388 -22.60 -11.38 -5.67
N GLN A 389 -22.37 -11.68 -4.38
CA GLN A 389 -22.36 -10.69 -3.31
C GLN A 389 -21.16 -9.74 -3.43
N ILE A 390 -20.00 -10.27 -3.80
CA ILE A 390 -18.78 -9.47 -4.06
C ILE A 390 -19.03 -8.53 -5.23
N LYS A 391 -19.47 -9.06 -6.38
CA LYS A 391 -19.77 -8.25 -7.58
C LYS A 391 -20.75 -7.13 -7.27
N ALA A 392 -21.89 -7.45 -6.64
CA ALA A 392 -22.91 -6.47 -6.30
C ALA A 392 -22.43 -5.43 -5.27
N THR A 393 -21.64 -5.83 -4.28
CA THR A 393 -21.10 -4.89 -3.27
C THR A 393 -20.12 -3.92 -3.91
N VAL A 394 -19.23 -4.39 -4.76
CA VAL A 394 -18.27 -3.54 -5.45
C VAL A 394 -18.95 -2.62 -6.45
N ASP A 395 -19.89 -3.12 -7.25
CA ASP A 395 -20.64 -2.29 -8.21
C ASP A 395 -21.42 -1.17 -7.48
N ALA A 396 -22.05 -1.49 -6.34
CA ALA A 396 -22.73 -0.50 -5.50
C ALA A 396 -21.77 0.53 -4.89
N ALA A 397 -20.60 0.09 -4.41
CA ALA A 397 -19.58 0.98 -3.86
C ALA A 397 -19.01 1.94 -4.92
N ARG A 398 -18.78 1.46 -6.15
CA ARG A 398 -18.36 2.30 -7.29
C ARG A 398 -19.43 3.33 -7.63
N ALA A 399 -20.71 2.91 -7.68
CA ALA A 399 -21.83 3.82 -7.92
C ALA A 399 -22.01 4.85 -6.79
N GLU A 400 -21.76 4.46 -5.53
CA GLU A 400 -21.79 5.39 -4.39
C GLU A 400 -20.74 6.49 -4.53
N VAL A 401 -19.49 6.14 -4.86
CA VAL A 401 -18.40 7.11 -5.07
C VAL A 401 -18.75 8.07 -6.22
N VAL A 402 -19.25 7.55 -7.35
CA VAL A 402 -19.73 8.35 -8.49
C VAL A 402 -20.78 9.35 -8.03
N ARG A 403 -21.85 8.89 -7.36
CA ARG A 403 -22.95 9.74 -6.88
C ARG A 403 -22.46 10.83 -5.92
N LYS A 404 -21.54 10.51 -5.01
CA LYS A 404 -20.95 11.50 -4.09
C LYS A 404 -20.17 12.60 -4.81
N GLY A 405 -19.55 12.30 -5.95
CA GLY A 405 -18.86 13.29 -6.77
C GLY A 405 -19.77 14.17 -7.63
N GLU A 406 -21.04 13.84 -7.78
CA GLU A 406 -22.00 14.61 -8.57
C GLU A 406 -22.50 15.87 -7.86
N THR A 407 -22.41 15.95 -6.53
CA THR A 407 -22.90 17.10 -5.75
C THR A 407 -22.05 17.39 -4.52
N VAL A 408 -21.85 18.68 -4.22
CA VAL A 408 -21.30 19.16 -2.95
C VAL A 408 -22.36 19.29 -1.85
N LYS A 409 -23.65 19.26 -2.19
CA LYS A 409 -24.76 19.54 -1.26
C LYS A 409 -24.91 18.48 -0.17
N ASP A 410 -24.48 17.25 -0.47
CA ASP A 410 -24.46 16.15 0.49
C ASP A 410 -23.41 16.35 1.60
N ASN A 411 -22.52 17.36 1.46
CA ASN A 411 -21.39 17.62 2.35
C ASN A 411 -20.55 16.35 2.60
N ASP A 412 -20.43 15.47 1.59
CA ASP A 412 -19.58 14.29 1.66
C ASP A 412 -18.15 14.74 1.94
N LYS A 413 -17.52 14.15 2.95
CA LYS A 413 -16.16 14.50 3.35
C LYS A 413 -15.16 13.46 2.88
N ILE A 414 -14.02 13.94 2.43
CA ILE A 414 -12.82 13.15 2.16
C ILE A 414 -11.87 13.33 3.34
N VAL A 415 -11.35 12.22 3.85
CA VAL A 415 -10.31 12.19 4.88
C VAL A 415 -8.97 12.44 4.20
N ILE A 416 -8.27 13.49 4.62
CA ILE A 416 -6.96 13.84 4.05
C ILE A 416 -5.84 13.27 4.91
N ASN A 417 -6.03 13.33 6.24
CA ASN A 417 -5.13 12.72 7.20
C ASN A 417 -5.94 12.00 8.28
N SER A 418 -5.36 10.94 8.82
CA SER A 418 -5.92 10.16 9.91
C SER A 418 -4.83 9.71 10.88
N THR A 419 -5.22 9.29 12.07
CA THR A 419 -4.31 8.69 13.05
C THR A 419 -4.92 7.44 13.68
N THR A 420 -4.07 6.64 14.32
CA THR A 420 -4.48 5.44 15.03
C THR A 420 -5.34 5.76 16.24
N LYS A 421 -6.15 4.79 16.66
CA LYS A 421 -6.87 4.82 17.92
C LYS A 421 -6.36 3.72 18.83
N GLU A 422 -5.88 4.09 20.01
CA GLU A 422 -5.52 3.11 21.03
C GLU A 422 -6.73 2.27 21.44
N ILE A 423 -6.57 0.94 21.40
CA ILE A 423 -7.60 0.00 21.82
C ILE A 423 -7.33 -0.39 23.28
N ALA A 424 -8.22 0.07 24.16
CA ALA A 424 -8.14 -0.23 25.60
C ALA A 424 -8.44 -1.71 25.87
N SER A 425 -7.39 -2.51 26.07
CA SER A 425 -7.46 -3.90 26.51
C SER A 425 -6.08 -4.41 26.94
N ASN A 426 -6.03 -5.47 27.77
CA ASN A 426 -4.82 -6.23 28.09
C ASN A 426 -4.35 -7.05 26.87
N ASN A 427 -4.05 -6.38 25.76
CA ASN A 427 -3.67 -7.04 24.52
C ASN A 427 -2.35 -7.79 24.69
N ARG A 428 -2.27 -8.94 24.04
CA ARG A 428 -1.08 -9.78 24.02
C ARG A 428 -0.72 -10.15 22.60
N MET A 429 0.58 -10.23 22.34
CA MET A 429 1.14 -10.72 21.08
C MET A 429 1.95 -11.98 21.33
N LYS A 430 1.81 -12.97 20.46
CA LYS A 430 2.65 -14.17 20.47
C LYS A 430 3.96 -13.91 19.74
N VAL A 431 5.06 -14.27 20.39
CA VAL A 431 6.43 -14.23 19.86
C VAL A 431 7.14 -15.54 20.19
N VAL A 432 8.26 -15.83 19.52
CA VAL A 432 9.09 -17.00 19.81
C VAL A 432 10.28 -16.56 20.65
N ASP A 433 10.34 -16.97 21.92
CA ASP A 433 11.53 -16.83 22.76
C ASP A 433 12.65 -17.70 22.17
N ILE A 434 13.74 -17.08 21.74
CA ILE A 434 14.82 -17.73 20.97
C ILE A 434 15.54 -18.79 21.82
N ALA A 435 15.84 -18.45 23.07
CA ALA A 435 16.60 -19.31 23.98
C ALA A 435 15.81 -20.58 24.31
N LYS A 436 14.51 -20.44 24.56
CA LYS A 436 13.65 -21.58 24.89
C LYS A 436 13.15 -22.36 23.68
N GLY A 437 13.07 -21.71 22.52
CA GLY A 437 12.38 -22.28 21.35
C GLY A 437 10.88 -22.46 21.59
N GLU A 438 10.28 -21.58 22.39
CA GLU A 438 8.88 -21.66 22.81
C GLU A 438 8.10 -20.41 22.40
N VAL A 439 6.80 -20.59 22.20
CA VAL A 439 5.88 -19.48 21.94
C VAL A 439 5.48 -18.85 23.27
N VAL A 440 5.78 -17.58 23.44
CA VAL A 440 5.42 -16.80 24.63
C VAL A 440 4.50 -15.65 24.26
N GLU A 441 3.71 -15.18 25.23
CA GLU A 441 2.85 -14.01 25.05
C GLU A 441 3.42 -12.81 25.79
N ILE A 442 3.60 -11.70 25.08
CA ILE A 442 4.04 -10.43 25.64
C ILE A 442 2.89 -9.43 25.70
N PRO A 443 2.78 -8.59 26.75
CA PRO A 443 1.80 -7.52 26.79
C PRO A 443 2.14 -6.46 25.73
N VAL A 444 1.14 -5.99 25.00
CA VAL A 444 1.31 -4.96 23.97
C VAL A 444 0.27 -3.86 24.10
N LYS A 445 0.68 -2.65 23.78
CA LYS A 445 -0.21 -1.52 23.52
C LYS A 445 -0.62 -1.55 22.04
N TYR A 446 -1.92 -1.64 21.77
CA TYR A 446 -2.41 -1.76 20.40
C TYR A 446 -2.98 -0.42 19.90
N LEU A 447 -2.34 0.14 18.87
CA LEU A 447 -2.79 1.31 18.14
C LEU A 447 -3.49 0.87 16.84
N SER A 448 -4.82 1.04 16.77
CA SER A 448 -5.63 0.52 15.66
C SER A 448 -5.89 1.55 14.56
N LEU A 449 -5.56 1.21 13.32
CA LEU A 449 -6.00 1.90 12.11
C LEU A 449 -7.41 1.47 11.66
N ASP A 450 -7.86 0.24 11.98
CA ASP A 450 -9.25 -0.18 11.72
C ASP A 450 -10.26 0.73 12.46
N LYS A 451 -9.87 1.22 13.64
CA LYS A 451 -10.61 2.23 14.41
C LYS A 451 -10.00 3.63 14.29
N GLY A 452 -9.24 3.87 13.24
CA GLY A 452 -8.57 5.14 12.96
C GLY A 452 -9.54 6.31 12.95
N VAL A 453 -9.02 7.49 13.27
CA VAL A 453 -9.81 8.73 13.36
C VAL A 453 -9.28 9.76 12.37
N PRO A 454 -10.15 10.43 11.60
CA PRO A 454 -9.74 11.56 10.77
C PRO A 454 -9.13 12.67 11.61
N THR A 455 -8.03 13.25 11.13
CA THR A 455 -7.36 14.43 11.72
C THR A 455 -7.47 15.65 10.81
N LEU A 456 -7.74 15.45 9.52
CA LEU A 456 -8.08 16.49 8.56
C LEU A 456 -9.10 15.94 7.57
N GLU A 457 -10.18 16.69 7.34
CA GLU A 457 -11.22 16.37 6.37
C GLU A 457 -11.58 17.60 5.55
N ARG A 458 -11.99 17.40 4.29
CA ARG A 458 -12.58 18.45 3.44
C ARG A 458 -13.80 17.93 2.69
N ILE A 459 -14.71 18.83 2.35
CA ILE A 459 -15.86 18.50 1.49
C ILE A 459 -15.33 18.06 0.11
N ARG A 460 -15.84 16.95 -0.42
CA ARG A 460 -15.53 16.49 -1.78
C ARG A 460 -15.93 17.58 -2.79
N PRO A 461 -15.01 18.07 -3.65
CA PRO A 461 -15.40 18.96 -4.73
C PRO A 461 -16.10 18.18 -5.85
N ASN A 462 -16.79 18.89 -6.75
CA ASN A 462 -17.33 18.27 -7.96
C ASN A 462 -16.24 17.97 -9.00
N ALA A 463 -15.17 18.76 -9.02
CA ALA A 463 -13.98 18.50 -9.83
C ALA A 463 -12.73 19.17 -9.22
N TYR A 464 -11.56 18.63 -9.55
CA TYR A 464 -10.31 19.41 -9.47
C TYR A 464 -9.96 19.92 -10.86
N ILE A 465 -9.36 21.11 -10.93
CA ILE A 465 -8.90 21.73 -12.17
C ILE A 465 -7.43 22.12 -12.00
N LEU A 466 -6.59 21.75 -12.98
CA LEU A 466 -5.18 22.14 -13.05
C LEU A 466 -4.91 22.89 -14.37
N PRO A 467 -4.00 23.88 -14.39
CA PRO A 467 -3.58 24.55 -15.62
C PRO A 467 -2.98 23.57 -16.66
N PRO A 468 -2.97 23.91 -17.96
CA PRO A 468 -2.47 23.03 -19.03
C PRO A 468 -1.01 22.59 -18.87
N ALA A 469 -0.20 23.35 -18.12
CA ALA A 469 1.21 23.05 -17.90
C ALA A 469 1.41 21.72 -17.12
N TYR A 470 0.45 21.30 -16.31
CA TYR A 470 0.55 20.10 -15.45
C TYR A 470 0.16 18.80 -16.17
N HIS A 471 0.62 18.64 -17.41
CA HIS A 471 0.33 17.47 -18.24
C HIS A 471 0.92 16.17 -17.68
N GLU A 472 2.09 16.22 -17.01
CA GLU A 472 2.68 15.05 -16.35
C GLU A 472 1.82 14.56 -15.17
N ILE A 473 1.20 15.48 -14.41
CA ILE A 473 0.25 15.14 -13.34
C ILE A 473 -0.97 14.43 -13.93
N ALA A 474 -1.50 14.96 -15.03
CA ALA A 474 -2.61 14.34 -15.75
C ALA A 474 -2.24 12.93 -16.24
N GLU A 475 -1.04 12.74 -16.82
CA GLU A 475 -0.57 11.43 -17.26
C GLU A 475 -0.47 10.43 -16.11
N LYS A 476 0.08 10.84 -14.95
CA LYS A 476 0.15 9.99 -13.75
C LYS A 476 -1.23 9.56 -13.28
N LEU A 477 -2.21 10.49 -13.24
CA LEU A 477 -3.59 10.15 -12.89
C LEU A 477 -4.26 9.24 -13.93
N GLN A 478 -3.98 9.43 -15.23
CA GLN A 478 -4.48 8.51 -16.27
C GLN A 478 -3.92 7.09 -16.08
N ILE A 479 -2.63 6.95 -15.78
CA ILE A 479 -2.02 5.65 -15.43
C ILE A 479 -2.72 5.04 -14.22
N ALA A 480 -3.04 5.87 -13.23
CA ALA A 480 -3.75 5.50 -12.02
C ALA A 480 -5.20 5.02 -12.26
N GLY A 481 -5.74 5.21 -13.46
CA GLY A 481 -7.10 4.80 -13.82
C GLY A 481 -8.13 5.93 -13.76
N VAL A 482 -7.69 7.17 -13.58
CA VAL A 482 -8.55 8.36 -13.58
C VAL A 482 -8.93 8.72 -15.01
N GLU A 483 -10.22 8.94 -15.24
CA GLU A 483 -10.74 9.58 -16.44
C GLU A 483 -10.41 11.07 -16.39
N VAL A 484 -9.54 11.50 -17.30
CA VAL A 484 -9.06 12.89 -17.38
C VAL A 484 -9.69 13.60 -18.56
N SER A 485 -10.14 14.83 -18.34
CA SER A 485 -10.69 15.69 -19.38
C SER A 485 -9.97 17.03 -19.45
N LYS A 486 -10.22 17.81 -20.51
CA LYS A 486 -9.72 19.18 -20.70
C LYS A 486 -10.86 20.14 -21.00
N LEU A 487 -10.77 21.39 -20.55
CA LEU A 487 -11.69 22.45 -20.96
C LEU A 487 -11.57 22.71 -22.48
N LYS A 488 -12.70 22.75 -23.19
CA LYS A 488 -12.73 23.01 -24.64
C LYS A 488 -12.48 24.48 -25.00
N GLU A 489 -12.71 25.37 -24.05
CA GLU A 489 -12.60 26.82 -24.19
C GLU A 489 -12.07 27.43 -22.89
N GLU A 490 -11.57 28.65 -22.98
CA GLU A 490 -11.18 29.41 -21.79
C GLU A 490 -12.42 29.84 -21.01
N LYS A 491 -12.31 29.88 -19.68
CA LYS A 491 -13.46 30.19 -18.81
C LYS A 491 -13.00 30.78 -17.49
N VAL A 492 -13.72 31.79 -17.00
CA VAL A 492 -13.61 32.25 -15.62
C VAL A 492 -14.56 31.43 -14.75
N LEU A 493 -14.05 30.86 -13.66
CA LEU A 493 -14.81 30.01 -12.75
C LEU A 493 -14.61 30.44 -11.30
N ALA A 494 -15.69 30.45 -10.53
CA ALA A 494 -15.65 30.44 -9.07
C ALA A 494 -15.10 29.10 -8.58
N VAL A 495 -13.94 29.13 -7.94
CA VAL A 495 -13.24 27.95 -7.41
C VAL A 495 -12.73 28.21 -6.00
N GLU A 496 -12.46 27.14 -5.28
CA GLU A 496 -11.63 27.17 -4.09
C GLU A 496 -10.16 26.90 -4.48
N ARG A 497 -9.22 27.61 -3.87
CA ARG A 497 -7.77 27.46 -4.05
C ARG A 497 -7.08 27.29 -2.71
N TYR A 498 -5.84 26.80 -2.73
CA TYR A 498 -5.01 26.64 -1.54
C TYR A 498 -3.94 27.72 -1.44
N LYS A 499 -3.90 28.43 -0.31
CA LYS A 499 -2.80 29.31 0.08
C LYS A 499 -1.90 28.59 1.07
N VAL A 500 -0.61 28.43 0.77
CA VAL A 500 0.33 27.76 1.67
C VAL A 500 0.65 28.67 2.86
N THR A 501 0.39 28.19 4.08
CA THR A 501 0.58 28.92 5.34
C THR A 501 1.73 28.37 6.18
N GLU A 502 2.09 27.11 5.98
CA GLU A 502 3.28 26.46 6.55
C GLU A 502 3.90 25.56 5.47
N GLN A 503 5.23 25.43 5.48
CA GLN A 503 5.97 24.57 4.57
C GLN A 503 7.23 24.05 5.27
N LYS A 504 7.46 22.73 5.15
CA LYS A 504 8.63 22.05 5.70
C LYS A 504 9.02 20.90 4.76
N ALA A 505 10.23 20.98 4.20
CA ALA A 505 10.81 19.87 3.47
C ALA A 505 11.63 18.95 4.38
N ASP A 506 11.66 17.66 4.06
CA ASP A 506 12.56 16.70 4.66
C ASP A 506 14.01 16.92 4.19
N GLU A 507 14.97 16.53 5.03
CA GLU A 507 16.40 16.67 4.75
C GLU A 507 17.02 15.43 4.07
N ARG A 508 16.24 14.35 3.93
CA ARG A 508 16.70 13.08 3.36
C ARG A 508 15.73 12.62 2.28
N TYR A 509 16.29 11.99 1.25
CA TYR A 509 15.50 11.39 0.20
C TYR A 509 14.66 10.23 0.73
N TYR A 510 13.38 10.28 0.45
CA TYR A 510 12.46 9.17 0.50
C TYR A 510 12.16 8.73 -0.94
N GLN A 511 12.61 7.54 -1.33
CA GLN A 511 12.30 6.97 -2.65
C GLN A 511 12.62 7.93 -3.82
N GLY A 512 13.75 8.66 -3.73
CA GLY A 512 14.18 9.62 -4.75
C GLY A 512 13.69 11.06 -4.55
N HIS A 513 12.84 11.34 -3.56
CA HIS A 513 12.23 12.66 -3.33
C HIS A 513 12.54 13.23 -1.95
N LEU A 514 12.78 14.54 -1.85
CA LEU A 514 12.64 15.23 -0.56
C LEU A 514 11.15 15.48 -0.36
N LEU A 515 10.55 14.91 0.68
CA LEU A 515 9.12 15.09 0.92
C LEU A 515 8.85 16.52 1.39
N ASN A 516 7.74 17.10 0.93
CA ASN A 516 7.30 18.43 1.33
C ASN A 516 6.01 18.35 2.14
N HIS A 517 6.01 18.94 3.33
CA HIS A 517 4.87 18.99 4.21
C HIS A 517 4.36 20.41 4.29
N VAL A 518 3.10 20.61 3.93
CA VAL A 518 2.46 21.93 3.93
C VAL A 518 1.25 21.97 4.84
N LYS A 519 0.86 23.18 5.24
CA LYS A 519 -0.52 23.49 5.64
C LYS A 519 -1.07 24.55 4.72
N THR A 520 -2.36 24.50 4.46
CA THR A 520 -3.02 25.43 3.55
C THR A 520 -4.29 26.03 4.12
N GLU A 521 -4.56 27.28 3.74
CA GLU A 521 -5.87 27.93 3.89
C GLU A 521 -6.62 27.84 2.55
N VAL A 522 -7.90 27.44 2.62
CA VAL A 522 -8.77 27.41 1.44
C VAL A 522 -9.41 28.77 1.25
N GLN A 523 -9.36 29.31 0.03
CA GLN A 523 -9.92 30.62 -0.31
C GLN A 523 -10.79 30.52 -1.57
N GLU A 524 -11.97 31.14 -1.55
CA GLU A 524 -12.80 31.29 -2.76
C GLU A 524 -12.21 32.37 -3.68
N LYS A 525 -12.24 32.12 -5.00
CA LYS A 525 -11.75 33.05 -6.00
C LYS A 525 -12.38 32.80 -7.37
N GLU A 526 -12.65 33.88 -8.10
CA GLU A 526 -12.83 33.85 -9.55
C GLU A 526 -11.48 33.70 -10.24
N TYR A 527 -11.29 32.62 -10.99
CA TYR A 527 -10.02 32.32 -11.66
C TYR A 527 -10.23 32.07 -13.16
N PHE A 528 -9.36 32.66 -13.98
CA PHE A 528 -9.34 32.44 -15.42
C PHE A 528 -8.57 31.15 -15.75
N PHE A 529 -9.25 30.20 -16.36
CA PHE A 529 -8.67 28.97 -16.88
C PHE A 529 -8.55 29.04 -18.40
N PRO A 530 -7.34 28.86 -18.97
CA PRO A 530 -7.19 28.78 -20.42
C PRO A 530 -7.82 27.49 -20.97
N LYS A 531 -8.13 27.49 -22.27
CA LYS A 531 -8.45 26.27 -23.01
C LYS A 531 -7.38 25.21 -22.77
N GLY A 532 -7.79 23.95 -22.62
CA GLY A 532 -6.87 22.84 -22.37
C GLY A 532 -6.51 22.61 -20.91
N SER A 533 -7.04 23.41 -19.96
CA SER A 533 -6.89 23.15 -18.52
C SER A 533 -7.48 21.78 -18.19
N TYR A 534 -6.75 20.99 -17.42
CA TYR A 534 -7.14 19.64 -17.03
C TYR A 534 -8.26 19.69 -16.02
N VAL A 535 -9.26 18.84 -16.20
CA VAL A 535 -10.43 18.69 -15.33
C VAL A 535 -10.52 17.23 -14.91
N PHE A 536 -10.47 17.01 -13.59
CA PHE A 536 -10.61 15.73 -12.94
C PHE A 536 -11.99 15.71 -12.26
N GLN A 537 -13.01 15.23 -12.96
CA GLN A 537 -14.35 15.17 -12.35
C GLN A 537 -14.38 14.12 -11.24
N MET A 538 -15.10 14.42 -10.16
CA MET A 538 -15.15 13.54 -8.98
C MET A 538 -16.27 12.50 -9.07
N ASN A 539 -17.13 12.54 -10.10
CA ASN A 539 -18.19 11.57 -10.36
C ASN A 539 -17.67 10.32 -11.11
N GLN A 540 -16.57 9.75 -10.63
CA GLN A 540 -15.93 8.56 -11.21
C GLN A 540 -15.43 7.62 -10.10
N PRO A 541 -15.29 6.31 -10.36
CA PRO A 541 -14.87 5.35 -9.32
C PRO A 541 -13.51 5.65 -8.68
N ALA A 542 -12.59 6.29 -9.41
CA ALA A 542 -11.26 6.65 -8.93
C ALA A 542 -11.21 7.97 -8.13
N ALA A 543 -12.36 8.60 -7.81
CA ALA A 543 -12.39 9.94 -7.22
C ALA A 543 -11.66 10.07 -5.88
N ASN A 544 -11.67 9.03 -5.04
CA ASN A 544 -10.93 9.07 -3.77
C ASN A 544 -9.42 9.18 -4.00
N LEU A 545 -8.89 8.52 -5.04
CA LEU A 545 -7.48 8.61 -5.41
C LEU A 545 -7.11 10.01 -5.92
N ILE A 546 -8.02 10.66 -6.65
CA ILE A 546 -7.81 12.04 -7.13
C ILE A 546 -7.60 12.98 -5.94
N ALA A 547 -8.42 12.85 -4.89
CA ALA A 547 -8.29 13.67 -3.70
C ALA A 547 -6.99 13.38 -2.93
N GLU A 548 -6.63 12.11 -2.74
CA GLU A 548 -5.34 11.72 -2.13
C GLU A 548 -4.13 12.28 -2.90
N ALA A 549 -4.25 12.42 -4.23
CA ALA A 549 -3.20 12.97 -5.07
C ALA A 549 -3.14 14.52 -5.07
N LEU A 550 -4.29 15.19 -4.96
CA LEU A 550 -4.40 16.64 -5.20
C LEU A 550 -4.68 17.47 -3.95
N GLU A 551 -5.09 16.88 -2.83
CA GLU A 551 -5.19 17.57 -1.54
C GLU A 551 -3.77 17.80 -0.98
N PRO A 552 -3.30 19.06 -0.80
CA PRO A 552 -1.89 19.36 -0.54
C PRO A 552 -1.29 18.73 0.73
N GLU A 553 -2.12 18.51 1.75
CA GLU A 553 -1.72 17.93 3.03
C GLU A 553 -1.84 16.42 3.10
N ALA A 554 -2.33 15.75 2.05
CA ALA A 554 -2.37 14.29 2.00
C ALA A 554 -0.94 13.74 1.95
N VAL A 555 -0.70 12.65 2.70
CA VAL A 555 0.62 12.02 2.89
C VAL A 555 1.34 11.63 1.59
N ASP A 556 0.57 11.46 0.50
CA ASP A 556 1.03 11.02 -0.81
C ASP A 556 0.62 11.94 -1.95
N SER A 557 0.30 13.19 -1.63
CA SER A 557 -0.07 14.18 -2.63
C SER A 557 1.09 14.49 -3.59
N TYR A 558 0.76 15.03 -4.76
CA TYR A 558 1.75 15.55 -5.69
C TYR A 558 2.47 16.79 -5.16
N VAL A 559 1.94 17.45 -4.13
CA VAL A 559 2.66 18.47 -3.37
C VAL A 559 3.70 17.81 -2.47
N THR A 560 3.35 16.71 -1.79
CA THR A 560 4.28 15.99 -0.91
C THR A 560 5.48 15.42 -1.64
N PHE A 561 5.30 14.91 -2.85
CA PHE A 561 6.41 14.46 -3.69
C PHE A 561 7.04 15.58 -4.54
N ASN A 562 6.71 16.85 -4.31
CA ASN A 562 7.23 18.00 -5.06
C ASN A 562 7.01 17.96 -6.60
N PHE A 563 6.10 17.13 -7.11
CA PHE A 563 5.65 17.24 -8.50
C PHE A 563 4.86 18.53 -8.76
N ILE A 564 4.24 19.07 -7.71
CA ILE A 564 3.67 20.42 -7.68
C ILE A 564 4.46 21.22 -6.63
N PRO A 565 5.32 22.17 -7.04
CA PRO A 565 6.06 23.01 -6.10
C PRO A 565 5.13 23.81 -5.19
N ALA A 566 5.50 23.90 -3.91
CA ALA A 566 4.73 24.61 -2.90
C ALA A 566 5.68 25.43 -2.02
N ASP A 567 5.65 26.75 -2.20
CA ASP A 567 6.39 27.69 -1.35
C ASP A 567 5.49 28.33 -0.31
N LEU A 568 6.05 28.64 0.86
CA LEU A 568 5.36 29.41 1.89
C LEU A 568 4.83 30.72 1.33
N GLY A 569 3.53 30.98 1.55
CA GLY A 569 2.89 32.20 1.08
C GLY A 569 2.57 32.20 -0.40
N ASN A 570 2.82 31.13 -1.16
CA ASN A 570 2.35 30.98 -2.53
C ASN A 570 0.99 30.29 -2.60
N GLU A 571 0.35 30.41 -3.76
CA GLU A 571 -0.88 29.68 -4.07
C GLU A 571 -0.56 28.47 -4.92
N LEU A 572 -1.26 27.38 -4.64
CA LEU A 572 -1.07 26.15 -5.41
C LEU A 572 -1.92 26.17 -6.68
N PRO A 573 -1.40 25.61 -7.79
CA PRO A 573 -2.08 25.51 -9.08
C PRO A 573 -3.14 24.40 -9.09
N ILE A 574 -3.79 24.16 -7.95
CA ILE A 574 -4.78 23.12 -7.72
C ILE A 574 -6.07 23.82 -7.30
N TYR A 575 -7.11 23.67 -8.11
CA TYR A 575 -8.37 24.38 -7.91
C TYR A 575 -9.51 23.40 -7.70
N ARG A 576 -10.29 23.60 -6.65
CA ARG A 576 -11.48 22.80 -6.34
C ARG A 576 -12.71 23.50 -6.91
N TYR A 577 -13.41 22.82 -7.80
CA TYR A 577 -14.66 23.31 -8.37
C TYR A 577 -15.83 22.82 -7.51
N MET A 578 -16.48 23.78 -6.83
CA MET A 578 -17.52 23.52 -5.81
C MET A 578 -18.94 23.80 -6.32
N LYS A 579 -19.15 23.73 -7.64
CA LYS A 579 -20.46 23.99 -8.28
C LYS A 579 -20.91 22.77 -9.07
N GLU A 580 -22.22 22.64 -9.22
CA GLU A 580 -22.87 21.53 -9.94
C GLU A 580 -23.01 21.78 -11.45
N ASP A 581 -22.66 22.98 -11.94
CA ASP A 581 -22.75 23.29 -13.36
C ASP A 581 -21.77 22.42 -14.16
N LYS A 582 -22.25 21.83 -15.26
CA LYS A 582 -21.40 21.00 -16.11
C LYS A 582 -20.34 21.85 -16.80
N LEU A 583 -19.07 21.47 -16.64
CA LEU A 583 -17.96 22.04 -17.40
C LEU A 583 -17.96 21.49 -18.83
N ASN A 584 -17.76 22.37 -19.81
CA ASN A 584 -17.66 22.00 -21.22
C ASN A 584 -16.27 21.41 -21.50
N VAL A 585 -16.17 20.08 -21.41
CA VAL A 585 -14.89 19.36 -21.47
C VAL A 585 -14.84 18.33 -22.60
N GLU A 586 -13.63 17.94 -22.98
CA GLU A 586 -13.32 16.79 -23.82
C GLU A 586 -12.41 15.81 -23.11
N ALA A 587 -12.66 14.50 -23.28
CA ALA A 587 -11.81 13.47 -22.69
C ALA A 587 -10.42 13.48 -23.32
N VAL A 588 -9.38 13.32 -22.50
CA VAL A 588 -8.02 13.05 -22.97
C VAL A 588 -7.98 11.60 -23.43
N LYS A 589 -7.68 11.36 -24.71
CA LYS A 589 -7.53 10.00 -25.23
C LYS A 589 -6.18 9.44 -24.78
N ASN A 590 -6.19 8.18 -24.35
CA ASN A 590 -4.98 7.39 -24.04
C ASN A 590 -4.24 6.98 -25.31
#